data_AF-A0A5C3NPA5-F1
#
_entry.id   AF-A0A5C3NPA5-F1
#
_cell.length_a   1.000
_cell.length_b   1.000
_cell.length_c   1.000
_cell.angle_alpha   90.00
_cell.angle_beta   90.00
_cell.angle_gamma   90.00
#
_symmetry.space_group_name_H-M   'P 1'
#
loop_
_entity.id
_entity.type
_entity.pdbx_description
1 polymer ?
#
loop_
_entity_poly.entity_id
_entity_poly.type
_entity_poly.pdbx_seq_one_letter_code
_entity_poly.pdbx_strand_id
1 'polypeptide(L)'
;DELDRFLAAPTEPCPDPVKYWHDRVAPSPGIARMGYTTIPATTVDVERTFSKGRLVLSHVRNRLNAQTTCALLCVGEWSRLDLVHTDDL
;
A
#
# COMPACT_ATOMS: atom_id res chain seq x y z
N ASP A 1 -7.78 27.90 14.65
CA ASP A 1 -8.27 26.86 13.72
C ASP A 1 -7.77 25.49 14.15
N GLU A 2 -8.32 24.39 13.61
CA GLU A 2 -7.82 23.01 13.82
C GLU A 2 -6.35 22.93 13.37
N LEU A 3 -6.05 23.52 12.21
CA LEU A 3 -4.70 23.59 11.64
C LEU A 3 -3.74 24.35 12.55
N ASP A 4 -4.13 25.52 13.06
CA ASP A 4 -3.28 26.30 13.96
C ASP A 4 -2.95 25.52 15.24
N ARG A 5 -3.92 24.79 15.80
CA ARG A 5 -3.71 23.98 17.00
C ARG A 5 -2.72 22.84 16.74
N PHE A 6 -2.81 22.21 15.57
CA PHE A 6 -1.86 21.17 15.17
C PHE A 6 -0.46 21.72 14.96
N LEU A 7 -0.32 22.85 14.25
CA LEU A 7 0.98 23.49 14.01
C LEU A 7 1.61 24.06 15.29
N ALA A 8 0.81 24.41 16.30
CA ALA A 8 1.27 24.84 17.61
C ALA A 8 1.64 23.69 18.56
N ALA A 9 1.26 22.44 18.25
CA ALA A 9 1.59 21.28 19.05
C ALA A 9 3.09 20.93 18.92
N PRO A 10 3.73 20.40 19.98
CA PRO A 10 5.12 19.98 19.92
C PRO A 10 5.32 18.83 18.92
N THR A 11 6.50 18.80 18.28
CA THR A 11 6.88 17.68 17.40
C THR A 11 7.18 16.44 18.23
N GLU A 12 6.49 15.34 17.94
CA GLU A 12 6.68 14.05 18.60
C GLU A 12 7.38 13.07 17.64
N PRO A 13 8.33 12.25 18.12
CA PRO A 13 8.88 11.15 17.34
C PRO A 13 7.76 10.19 16.90
N CYS A 14 7.64 9.98 15.59
CA CYS A 14 6.57 9.19 15.01
C CYS A 14 7.14 8.01 14.22
N PRO A 15 7.34 6.83 14.86
CA PRO A 15 7.90 5.66 14.18
C PRO A 15 6.94 5.03 13.17
N ASP A 16 5.62 5.20 13.38
CA ASP A 16 4.58 4.74 12.46
C ASP A 16 3.62 5.90 12.13
N PRO A 17 3.89 6.62 11.02
CA PRO A 17 3.06 7.75 10.62
C PRO A 17 1.65 7.33 10.23
N VAL A 18 1.46 6.13 9.68
CA VAL A 18 0.12 5.65 9.26
C VAL A 18 -0.74 5.41 10.49
N LYS A 19 -0.21 4.71 11.50
CA LYS A 19 -0.91 4.49 12.76
C LYS A 19 -1.18 5.80 13.50
N TYR A 20 -0.20 6.70 13.56
CA TYR A 20 -0.36 8.02 14.19
C TYR A 20 -1.54 8.80 13.61
N TRP A 21 -1.66 8.83 12.28
CA TRP A 21 -2.77 9.53 11.64
C TRP A 21 -4.09 8.78 11.77
N HIS A 22 -4.08 7.45 11.73
CA HIS A 22 -5.26 6.61 11.94
C HIS A 22 -5.91 6.88 13.31
N ASP A 23 -5.10 6.91 14.37
CA ASP A 23 -5.59 7.15 15.74
C ASP A 23 -6.12 8.58 15.93
N ARG A 24 -5.75 9.51 15.04
CA ARG A 24 -6.15 10.92 15.07
C ARG A 24 -7.34 11.26 14.17
N VAL A 25 -7.91 10.29 13.45
CA VAL A 25 -9.11 10.49 12.61
C VAL A 25 -10.31 10.94 13.44
N ALA A 26 -10.52 10.36 14.62
CA ALA A 26 -11.62 10.74 15.51
C ALA A 26 -11.47 12.15 16.13
N PRO A 27 -10.31 12.53 16.73
CA PRO A 27 -10.16 13.85 17.34
C PRO A 27 -9.97 15.01 16.35
N SER A 28 -9.51 14.74 15.12
CA SER A 28 -9.17 15.80 14.14
C SER A 28 -9.32 15.27 12.70
N PRO A 29 -10.56 15.06 12.22
CA PRO A 29 -10.82 14.37 10.96
C PRO A 29 -10.30 15.13 9.73
N GLY A 30 -10.26 16.46 9.78
CA GLY A 30 -9.77 17.29 8.67
C GLY A 30 -8.28 17.10 8.46
N ILE A 31 -7.49 17.30 9.51
CA ILE A 31 -6.03 17.17 9.45
C ILE A 31 -5.62 15.72 9.27
N ALA A 32 -6.26 14.78 9.98
CA ALA A 32 -5.90 13.37 9.87
C ALA A 32 -6.05 12.86 8.43
N ARG A 33 -7.06 13.32 7.69
CA ARG A 33 -7.27 12.95 6.28
C ARG A 33 -6.22 13.57 5.34
N MET A 34 -5.69 14.74 5.67
CA MET A 34 -4.60 15.38 4.91
C MET A 34 -3.23 14.76 5.23
N GLY A 35 -2.99 14.40 6.49
CA GLY A 35 -1.76 13.77 6.94
C GLY A 35 -1.62 12.30 6.54
N TYR A 36 -2.72 11.64 6.17
CA TYR A 36 -2.76 10.25 5.71
C TYR A 36 -2.11 10.10 4.31
N THR A 37 -0.78 10.12 4.24
CA THR A 37 -0.03 9.93 2.98
C THR A 37 0.45 8.49 2.85
N THR A 38 -0.46 7.58 2.47
CA THR A 38 -0.09 6.21 2.07
C THR A 38 0.45 6.14 0.65
N ILE A 39 0.71 7.30 0.03
CA ILE A 39 1.26 7.39 -1.32
C ILE A 39 2.71 6.92 -1.25
N PRO A 40 3.09 5.87 -2.00
CA PRO A 40 4.48 5.43 -2.03
C PRO A 40 5.35 6.54 -2.61
N ALA A 41 6.53 6.74 -2.03
CA ALA A 41 7.47 7.77 -2.49
C ALA A 41 8.03 7.49 -3.90
N THR A 42 7.95 6.23 -4.37
CA THR A 42 8.51 5.80 -5.65
C THR A 42 7.64 4.74 -6.33
N THR A 43 7.87 4.53 -7.63
CA THR A 43 7.24 3.45 -8.43
C THR A 43 7.94 2.11 -8.29
N VAL A 44 9.01 2.02 -7.48
CA VAL A 44 9.90 0.85 -7.40
C VAL A 44 9.14 -0.42 -6.98
N ASP A 45 8.18 -0.32 -6.07
CA ASP A 45 7.39 -1.47 -5.61
C ASP A 45 6.54 -2.08 -6.74
N VAL A 46 5.97 -1.21 -7.57
CA VAL A 46 5.17 -1.59 -8.74
C VAL A 46 6.09 -2.18 -9.83
N GLU A 47 7.23 -1.54 -10.11
CA GLU A 47 8.22 -2.04 -11.09
C GLU A 47 8.80 -3.40 -10.70
N ARG A 48 9.04 -3.63 -9.41
CA ARG A 48 9.49 -4.91 -8.88
C ARG A 48 8.45 -5.99 -9.13
N THR A 49 7.18 -5.69 -8.91
CA THR A 49 6.06 -6.61 -9.19
C THR A 49 5.98 -6.95 -10.68
N PHE A 50 6.06 -5.95 -11.56
CA PHE A 50 6.06 -6.19 -13.01
C PHE A 50 7.27 -6.99 -13.49
N SER A 51 8.45 -6.73 -12.92
CA SER A 51 9.66 -7.48 -13.26
C SER A 51 9.53 -8.97 -12.93
N LYS A 52 8.91 -9.32 -11.79
CA LYS A 52 8.56 -10.72 -11.47
C LYS A 52 7.50 -11.28 -12.42
N GLY A 53 6.53 -10.47 -12.81
CA GLY A 53 5.47 -10.83 -13.75
C GLY A 53 5.97 -11.26 -15.14
N ARG A 54 7.18 -10.85 -15.53
CA ARG A 54 7.82 -11.35 -16.77
C ARG A 54 7.96 -12.87 -16.81
N LEU A 55 8.03 -13.57 -15.67
CA LEU A 55 8.05 -15.04 -15.65
C LEU A 55 6.70 -15.64 -16.03
N VAL A 56 5.61 -15.03 -15.56
CA VAL A 56 4.22 -15.43 -15.88
C VAL A 56 3.89 -15.10 -17.34
N LEU A 57 4.42 -13.98 -17.85
CA LEU A 57 4.28 -13.55 -19.25
C LEU A 57 5.32 -14.18 -20.20
N SER A 58 6.30 -14.91 -19.67
CA SER A 58 7.32 -15.55 -20.50
C SER A 58 6.68 -16.61 -21.41
N HIS A 59 7.34 -16.91 -22.52
CA HIS A 59 6.92 -17.84 -23.58
C HIS A 59 6.53 -19.26 -23.09
N VAL A 60 6.76 -19.58 -21.82
CA VAL A 60 6.40 -20.84 -21.14
C VAL A 60 4.90 -20.92 -20.81
N ARG A 61 4.18 -19.79 -20.60
CA ARG A 61 2.74 -19.73 -20.28
C ARG A 61 1.95 -18.90 -21.29
N ASN A 62 2.08 -19.26 -22.56
CA ASN A 62 1.71 -18.49 -23.75
C ASN A 62 0.18 -18.26 -24.02
N ARG A 63 -0.69 -18.36 -23.00
CA ARG A 63 -2.17 -18.22 -23.17
C ARG A 63 -2.89 -17.44 -22.06
N LEU A 64 -2.16 -16.79 -21.15
CA LEU A 64 -2.82 -15.96 -20.13
C LEU A 64 -3.21 -14.61 -20.73
N ASN A 65 -4.48 -14.22 -20.56
CA ASN A 65 -4.91 -12.88 -20.90
C ASN A 65 -4.38 -11.86 -19.87
N ALA A 66 -4.49 -10.57 -20.19
CA ALA A 66 -3.99 -9.51 -19.33
C ALA A 66 -4.64 -9.51 -17.93
N GLN A 67 -5.93 -9.85 -17.84
CA GLN A 67 -6.66 -9.89 -16.57
C GLN A 67 -6.13 -11.01 -15.66
N THR A 68 -5.96 -12.22 -16.18
CA THR A 68 -5.42 -13.35 -15.42
C THR A 68 -3.98 -13.09 -14.99
N THR A 69 -3.19 -12.42 -15.84
CA THR A 69 -1.82 -12.01 -15.48
C THR A 69 -1.82 -11.02 -14.31
N CYS A 70 -2.69 -10.01 -14.35
CA CYS A 70 -2.84 -9.05 -13.27
C CYS A 70 -3.29 -9.72 -11.96
N ALA A 71 -4.31 -10.58 -12.03
CA ALA A 71 -4.80 -11.34 -10.87
C ALA A 71 -3.69 -12.20 -10.24
N LEU A 72 -2.90 -12.91 -11.04
CA LEU A 72 -1.77 -13.71 -10.56
C LEU A 72 -0.70 -12.86 -9.87
N LEU A 73 -0.41 -11.66 -10.40
CA LEU A 73 0.54 -10.74 -9.78
C LEU A 73 0.04 -10.22 -8.43
N CYS A 74 -1.24 -9.83 -8.36
CA CYS A 74 -1.87 -9.37 -7.12
C CYS A 74 -1.88 -10.47 -6.05
N VAL A 75 -2.38 -11.66 -6.39
CA VAL A 75 -2.44 -12.79 -5.45
C VAL A 75 -1.04 -13.20 -4.98
N GLY A 76 -0.06 -13.19 -5.88
CA GLY A 76 1.33 -13.48 -5.53
C GLY A 76 1.93 -12.50 -4.51
N GLU A 77 1.69 -11.19 -4.67
CA GLU A 77 2.14 -10.20 -3.69
C GLU A 77 1.31 -10.24 -2.40
N TRP A 78 -0.01 -10.47 -2.46
CA TRP A 78 -0.84 -10.60 -1.27
C TRP A 78 -0.45 -11.82 -0.43
N SER A 79 -0.19 -12.96 -1.06
CA SER A 79 0.33 -14.15 -0.38
C SER A 79 1.68 -13.87 0.29
N ARG A 80 2.58 -13.12 -0.36
CA ARG A 80 3.87 -12.72 0.23
C ARG A 80 3.71 -11.78 1.44
N LEU A 81 2.65 -10.99 1.46
CA LEU A 81 2.30 -10.08 2.56
C LEU A 81 1.43 -10.76 3.63
N ASP A 82 1.18 -12.06 3.52
CA ASP A 82 0.31 -12.82 4.44
C ASP A 82 -1.12 -12.26 4.51
N LEU A 83 -1.60 -11.70 3.38
CA LEU A 83 -2.95 -11.14 3.24
C LEU A 83 -3.95 -12.15 2.66
N VAL A 84 -3.51 -13.37 2.35
CA VAL A 84 -4.34 -14.46 1.81
C VAL A 84 -4.09 -15.69 2.64
N HIS A 85 -5.16 -16.29 3.17
CA HIS A 85 -5.03 -17.57 3.87
C HIS A 85 -4.72 -18.68 2.86
N THR A 86 -3.85 -19.60 3.22
CA THR A 86 -3.44 -20.69 2.32
C THR A 86 -4.60 -21.62 1.97
N ASP A 87 -5.64 -21.63 2.81
CA ASP A 87 -6.88 -22.38 2.59
C ASP A 87 -7.79 -21.76 1.50
N ASP A 88 -7.55 -20.49 1.12
CA ASP A 88 -8.30 -19.77 0.08
C ASP A 88 -7.68 -19.92 -1.33
N LEU A 89 -6.53 -20.60 -1.46
CA LEU A 89 -5.79 -20.82 -2.71
C LEU A 89 -6.05 -22.20 -3.32
#